data_AF-A0A965CCY4-F1
#
_entry.id   AF-A0A965CCY4-F1
#
_cell.length_a   1.000
_cell.length_b   1.000
_cell.length_c   1.000
_cell.angle_alpha   90.00
_cell.angle_beta   90.00
_cell.angle_gamma   90.00
#
_symmetry.space_group_name_H-M   'P 1'
#
loop_
_entity.id
_entity.type
_entity.pdbx_description
1 polymer ?
#
loop_
_entity_poly.entity_id
_entity_poly.type
_entity_poly.pdbx_seq_one_letter_code
_entity_poly.pdbx_strand_id
1 'polypeptide(L)'
;MTEVHQHPSEGGVMALAVHTESVLHGMIDSFELPGARLYGVNSGDGIESRPAPCLLAQHPDVYELLESPTSGLARMFDAAAVVTTGWAAPLDENGEVRGAPSEHAQRRRVRLVVLVANSGVASVLRFADEPDDIVTDPGSATGSLAEAIERFWFDPPVDHAVV
;
A
#
# COMPACT_ATOMS: atom_id res chain seq x y z
N MET A 1 -36.94 -2.30 -16.59
CA MET A 1 -35.85 -1.88 -17.47
C MET A 1 -35.22 -0.65 -16.87
N THR A 2 -34.19 -0.86 -16.05
CA THR A 2 -33.24 0.18 -15.68
C THR A 2 -31.91 -0.54 -15.57
N GLU A 3 -31.26 -0.71 -16.72
CA GLU A 3 -29.86 -1.11 -16.73
C GLU A 3 -29.10 -0.02 -15.98
N VAL A 4 -28.54 -0.40 -14.84
CA VAL A 4 -27.56 0.43 -14.14
C VAL A 4 -26.35 0.44 -15.08
N HIS A 5 -26.21 1.52 -15.83
CA HIS A 5 -25.01 1.79 -16.62
C HIS A 5 -23.87 1.96 -15.61
N GLN A 6 -23.21 0.85 -15.27
CA GLN A 6 -21.90 0.89 -14.65
C GLN A 6 -20.98 1.51 -15.69
N HIS A 7 -20.75 2.81 -15.57
CA HIS A 7 -19.64 3.45 -16.24
C HIS A 7 -18.37 2.77 -15.69
N PRO A 8 -17.54 2.12 -16.52
CA PRO A 8 -16.23 1.68 -16.07
C PRO A 8 -15.42 2.96 -15.80
N SER A 9 -15.10 3.24 -14.53
CA SER A 9 -14.05 4.21 -14.23
C SER A 9 -12.74 3.62 -14.77
N GLU A 10 -12.24 4.15 -15.89
CA GLU A 10 -10.90 3.85 -16.38
C GLU A 10 -9.89 4.27 -15.30
N GLY A 11 -9.38 3.28 -14.55
CA GLY A 11 -8.43 3.45 -13.45
C GLY A 11 -8.92 2.87 -12.11
N GLY A 12 -9.07 1.54 -12.01
CA GLY A 12 -9.38 0.89 -10.73
C GLY A 12 -8.29 1.09 -9.67
N VAL A 13 -8.57 0.77 -8.40
CA VAL A 13 -7.62 0.88 -7.27
C VAL A 13 -6.25 0.26 -7.57
N MET A 14 -6.22 -0.84 -8.32
CA MET A 14 -4.99 -1.47 -8.79
C MET A 14 -4.16 -0.56 -9.70
N ALA A 15 -4.79 0.10 -10.68
CA ALA A 15 -4.08 1.01 -11.57
C ALA A 15 -3.50 2.20 -10.79
N LEU A 16 -4.27 2.73 -9.83
CA LEU A 16 -3.79 3.78 -8.93
C LEU A 16 -2.60 3.29 -8.08
N ALA A 17 -2.65 2.07 -7.55
CA ALA A 17 -1.55 1.46 -6.80
C ALA A 17 -0.27 1.33 -7.63
N VAL A 18 -0.38 0.84 -8.88
CA VAL A 18 0.77 0.71 -9.81
C VAL A 18 1.36 2.07 -10.16
N HIS A 19 0.54 3.07 -10.49
CA HIS A 19 1.05 4.40 -10.80
C HIS A 19 1.67 5.07 -9.57
N THR A 20 1.07 4.89 -8.39
CA THR A 20 1.59 5.41 -7.12
C THR A 20 2.94 4.77 -6.79
N GLU A 21 3.06 3.45 -6.95
CA GLU A 21 4.32 2.73 -6.76
C GLU A 21 5.39 3.25 -7.73
N SER A 22 5.06 3.44 -9.01
CA SER A 22 6.00 3.96 -10.00
C SER A 22 6.52 5.36 -9.63
N VAL A 23 5.65 6.25 -9.16
CA VAL A 23 6.05 7.59 -8.69
C VAL A 23 6.91 7.47 -7.43
N LEU A 24 6.51 6.65 -6.45
CA LEU A 24 7.29 6.38 -5.24
C LEU A 24 8.65 5.76 -5.55
N HIS A 25 8.77 4.92 -6.58
CA HIS A 25 10.03 4.33 -6.96
C HIS A 25 11.04 5.36 -7.42
N GLY A 26 10.61 6.36 -8.19
CA GLY A 26 11.46 7.48 -8.60
C GLY A 26 11.82 8.43 -7.44
N MET A 27 11.06 8.42 -6.34
CA MET A 27 11.31 9.27 -5.16
C MET A 27 12.10 8.55 -4.06
N ILE A 28 11.97 7.23 -3.95
CA ILE A 28 12.56 6.38 -2.92
C ILE A 28 13.60 5.48 -3.58
N ASP A 29 14.85 5.92 -3.58
CA ASP A 29 16.00 5.17 -4.09
C ASP A 29 16.55 4.17 -3.06
N SER A 30 15.65 3.47 -2.34
CA SER A 30 16.03 2.51 -1.31
C SER A 30 14.99 1.41 -1.11
N PHE A 31 15.50 0.21 -0.85
CA PHE A 31 14.76 -0.96 -0.36
C PHE A 31 15.03 -1.25 1.12
N GLU A 32 15.59 -0.26 1.84
CA GLU A 32 15.82 -0.28 3.28
C GLU A 32 15.35 1.06 3.87
N LEU A 33 14.10 1.09 4.30
CA LEU A 33 13.53 2.24 5.00
C LEU A 33 13.76 2.08 6.52
N PRO A 34 14.03 3.18 7.24
CA PRO A 34 14.15 3.16 8.71
C PRO A 34 12.81 2.87 9.42
N GLY A 35 11.70 2.84 8.69
CA GLY A 35 10.37 2.53 9.19
C GLY A 35 9.33 2.57 8.07
N ALA A 36 8.10 2.17 8.41
CA ALA A 36 6.95 2.32 7.54
C ALA A 36 6.66 3.81 7.27
N ARG A 37 6.20 4.13 6.07
CA ARG A 37 5.80 5.47 5.66
C ARG A 37 4.35 5.48 5.21
N LEU A 38 3.61 6.49 5.63
CA LEU A 38 2.25 6.75 5.18
C LEU A 38 2.23 7.95 4.25
N TYR A 39 1.64 7.78 3.09
CA TYR A 39 1.43 8.82 2.10
C TYR A 39 -0.07 9.06 1.89
N GLY A 40 -0.47 10.32 1.78
CA GLY A 40 -1.74 10.69 1.16
C GLY A 40 -1.55 10.78 -0.36
N VAL A 41 -2.50 10.30 -1.14
CA VAL A 41 -2.39 10.22 -2.60
C VAL A 41 -3.63 10.84 -3.23
N ASN A 42 -3.43 11.90 -4.00
CA ASN A 42 -4.45 12.39 -4.91
C ASN A 42 -4.31 11.65 -6.25
N SER A 43 -5.44 11.12 -6.73
CA SER A 43 -5.54 10.29 -7.93
C SER A 43 -5.26 11.05 -9.23
N GLY A 44 -5.22 12.39 -9.15
CA GLY A 44 -4.92 13.28 -10.27
C GLY A 44 -6.16 13.47 -11.14
N ASP A 45 -6.67 14.70 -11.22
CA ASP A 45 -7.78 14.99 -12.12
C ASP A 45 -7.29 15.11 -13.58
N GLY A 46 -7.74 14.21 -14.45
CA GLY A 46 -7.56 14.30 -15.91
C GLY A 46 -6.67 13.21 -16.54
N ILE A 47 -6.73 13.11 -17.88
CA ILE A 47 -6.15 12.03 -18.69
C ILE A 47 -4.61 11.91 -18.57
N GLU A 48 -3.93 12.97 -18.13
CA GLU A 48 -2.46 13.02 -18.00
C GLU A 48 -1.98 13.24 -16.55
N SER A 49 -2.89 13.26 -15.58
CA SER A 49 -2.56 13.60 -14.21
C SER A 49 -1.99 12.37 -13.49
N ARG A 50 -0.70 12.42 -13.14
CA ARG A 50 -0.05 11.36 -12.36
C ARG A 50 -0.47 11.47 -10.89
N PRO A 51 -0.57 10.35 -10.17
CA PRO A 51 -0.80 10.42 -8.73
C PRO A 51 0.32 11.21 -8.06
N ALA A 52 -0.06 11.99 -7.04
CA ALA A 52 0.85 12.84 -6.28
C ALA A 52 0.91 12.38 -4.82
N PRO A 53 1.85 11.47 -4.46
CA PRO A 53 2.01 11.02 -3.08
C PRO A 53 2.64 12.13 -2.23
N CYS A 54 2.04 12.43 -1.08
CA CYS A 54 2.54 13.35 -0.09
C CYS A 54 2.86 12.58 1.20
N LEU A 55 4.11 12.63 1.69
CA LEU A 55 4.48 11.95 2.93
C LEU A 55 3.79 12.62 4.11
N LEU A 56 3.00 11.85 4.87
CA LEU A 56 2.26 12.34 6.03
C LEU A 56 2.95 11.97 7.34
N ALA A 57 3.43 10.73 7.44
CA ALA A 57 4.02 10.21 8.66
C ALA A 57 5.00 9.05 8.39
N GLN A 58 5.88 8.81 9.35
CA GLN A 58 6.80 7.68 9.36
C GLN A 58 6.92 7.13 10.77
N HIS A 59 6.94 5.80 10.91
CA HIS A 59 7.17 5.14 12.19
C HIS A 59 7.84 3.77 12.00
N PRO A 60 8.74 3.31 12.89
CA PRO A 60 9.38 1.99 12.77
C PRO A 60 8.38 0.83 12.76
N ASP A 61 7.31 0.95 13.55
CA ASP A 61 6.20 0.01 13.59
C ASP A 61 5.01 0.53 12.76
N VAL A 62 4.53 -0.26 11.81
CA VAL A 62 3.42 0.09 10.92
C VAL A 62 2.08 0.13 11.63
N TYR A 63 1.88 -0.65 12.70
CA TYR A 63 0.62 -0.64 13.44
C TYR A 63 0.48 0.64 14.26
N GLU A 64 1.54 1.02 14.97
CA GLU A 64 1.64 2.32 15.66
C GLU A 64 1.54 3.50 14.68
N LEU A 65 2.08 3.36 13.45
CA LEU A 65 1.89 4.36 12.40
C LEU A 65 0.40 4.55 12.08
N LEU A 66 -0.35 3.47 11.89
CA LEU A 66 -1.75 3.51 11.49
C LEU A 66 -2.67 3.98 12.64
N GLU A 67 -2.33 3.66 13.88
CA GLU A 67 -3.09 4.08 15.07
C GLU A 67 -2.81 5.53 15.49
N SER A 68 -1.74 6.15 14.98
CA SER A 68 -1.40 7.54 15.29
C SER A 68 -2.51 8.51 14.84
N PRO A 69 -2.95 9.45 15.70
CA PRO A 69 -3.95 10.46 15.33
C PRO A 69 -3.55 11.29 14.10
N THR A 70 -2.25 11.52 13.89
CA THR A 70 -1.76 12.30 12.75
C THR A 70 -1.99 11.58 11.42
N SER A 71 -2.02 10.25 11.42
CA SER A 71 -2.29 9.43 10.24
C SER A 71 -3.72 9.58 9.73
N GLY A 72 -4.66 10.04 10.56
CA GLY A 72 -6.02 10.38 10.16
C GLY A 72 -6.09 11.42 9.02
N LEU A 73 -5.06 12.26 8.85
CA LEU A 73 -4.95 13.22 7.75
C LEU A 73 -5.00 12.54 6.37
N ALA A 74 -4.64 11.27 6.25
CA ALA A 74 -4.66 10.54 4.98
C ALA A 74 -6.08 10.43 4.39
N ARG A 75 -7.13 10.47 5.23
CA ARG A 75 -8.53 10.46 4.78
C ARG A 75 -8.98 11.74 4.06
N MET A 76 -8.14 12.79 4.05
CA MET A 76 -8.40 14.00 3.27
C MET A 76 -7.97 13.86 1.79
N PHE A 77 -7.32 12.75 1.44
CA PHE A 77 -6.86 12.44 0.09
C PHE A 77 -7.78 11.40 -0.56
N ASP A 78 -7.65 11.21 -1.87
CA ASP A 78 -8.42 10.19 -2.60
C ASP A 78 -8.05 8.75 -2.17
N ALA A 79 -6.79 8.57 -1.76
CA ALA A 79 -6.24 7.30 -1.30
C ALA A 79 -5.12 7.51 -0.26
N ALA A 80 -4.79 6.44 0.47
CA ALA A 80 -3.59 6.32 1.29
C ALA A 80 -2.68 5.23 0.73
N ALA A 81 -1.37 5.45 0.81
CA ALA A 81 -0.37 4.43 0.51
C ALA A 81 0.54 4.19 1.73
N VAL A 82 0.60 2.94 2.18
CA VAL A 82 1.55 2.47 3.19
C VAL A 82 2.72 1.83 2.48
N VAL A 83 3.92 2.34 2.73
CA VAL A 83 5.17 1.84 2.15
C VAL A 83 6.01 1.20 3.23
N THR A 84 6.36 -0.06 3.04
CA THR A 84 7.26 -0.80 3.92
C THR A 84 8.37 -1.46 3.12
N THR A 85 9.47 -1.77 3.79
CA THR A 85 10.55 -2.58 3.23
C THR A 85 10.78 -3.81 4.10
N GLY A 86 11.13 -4.92 3.47
CA GLY A 86 11.26 -6.18 4.18
C GLY A 86 12.06 -7.22 3.42
N TRP A 87 11.83 -8.48 3.77
CA TRP A 87 12.37 -9.65 3.09
C TRP A 87 11.21 -10.53 2.66
N ALA A 88 11.21 -10.96 1.40
CA ALA A 88 10.33 -12.02 0.92
C ALA A 88 11.16 -13.30 0.76
N ALA A 89 10.65 -14.43 1.24
CA ALA A 89 11.20 -15.74 0.92
C ALA A 89 10.63 -16.21 -0.42
N PRO A 90 11.39 -17.00 -1.20
CA PRO A 90 10.85 -17.65 -2.38
C PRO A 90 9.73 -18.61 -1.98
N LEU A 91 8.72 -18.69 -2.84
CA LEU A 91 7.70 -19.72 -2.74
C LEU A 91 8.31 -21.06 -3.18
N ASP A 92 7.92 -22.14 -2.51
CA ASP A 92 8.28 -23.49 -2.93
C ASP A 92 7.43 -23.96 -4.13
N GLU A 93 7.65 -25.19 -4.57
CA GLU A 93 6.95 -25.81 -5.71
C GLU A 93 5.41 -25.85 -5.56
N ASN A 94 4.88 -25.69 -4.33
CA ASN A 94 3.46 -25.65 -4.05
C ASN A 94 2.93 -24.22 -3.85
N GLY A 95 3.78 -23.20 -4.03
CA GLY A 95 3.42 -21.81 -3.78
C GLY A 95 3.50 -21.41 -2.30
N GLU A 96 4.10 -22.23 -1.44
CA GLU A 96 4.16 -22.00 0.01
C GLU A 96 5.51 -21.46 0.45
N VAL A 97 5.53 -20.62 1.49
CA VAL A 97 6.78 -20.15 2.09
C VAL A 97 7.28 -21.17 3.11
N ARG A 98 8.49 -21.70 2.92
CA ARG A 98 9.13 -22.58 3.91
C ARG A 98 9.94 -21.77 4.93
N GLY A 99 9.44 -21.72 6.17
CA GLY A 99 10.12 -21.05 7.29
C GLY A 99 9.99 -19.52 7.28
N ALA A 100 10.70 -18.83 8.17
CA ALA A 100 10.64 -17.37 8.24
C ALA A 100 11.39 -16.72 7.06
N PRO A 101 10.80 -15.75 6.35
CA PRO A 101 11.46 -15.04 5.25
C PRO A 101 12.82 -14.42 5.60
N SER A 102 13.00 -13.98 6.85
CA SER A 102 14.26 -13.42 7.35
C SER A 102 15.39 -14.43 7.45
N GLU A 103 15.08 -15.72 7.59
CA GLU A 103 16.04 -16.80 7.77
C GLU A 103 16.34 -17.55 6.47
N HIS A 104 15.53 -17.35 5.43
CA HIS A 104 15.70 -18.03 4.16
C HIS A 104 16.96 -17.53 3.42
N ALA A 105 17.81 -18.45 2.95
CA ALA A 105 19.07 -18.09 2.29
C ALA A 105 18.86 -17.35 0.95
N GLN A 106 17.76 -17.66 0.26
CA GLN A 106 17.37 -17.04 -1.01
C GLN A 106 16.38 -15.89 -0.83
N ARG A 107 16.27 -15.32 0.37
CA ARG A 107 15.39 -14.17 0.60
C ARG A 107 15.78 -12.99 -0.27
N ARG A 108 14.78 -12.27 -0.76
CA ARG A 108 14.95 -11.09 -1.60
C ARG A 108 14.50 -9.85 -0.84
N ARG A 109 15.27 -8.76 -0.94
CA ARG A 109 14.84 -7.46 -0.41
C ARG A 109 13.66 -6.97 -1.22
N VAL A 110 12.63 -6.49 -0.53
CA VAL A 110 11.38 -6.02 -1.16
C VAL A 110 10.94 -4.68 -0.61
N ARG A 111 10.25 -3.93 -1.45
CA ARG A 111 9.43 -2.79 -1.05
C ARG A 111 7.98 -3.12 -1.38
N LEU A 112 7.12 -3.03 -0.38
CA LEU A 112 5.68 -3.21 -0.52
C LEU A 112 5.00 -1.85 -0.43
N VAL A 113 4.14 -1.56 -1.41
CA VAL A 113 3.19 -0.45 -1.38
C VAL A 113 1.81 -1.05 -1.27
N VAL A 114 1.11 -0.80 -0.17
CA VAL A 114 -0.30 -1.12 -0.04
C VAL A 114 -1.08 0.17 -0.17
N LEU A 115 -1.96 0.25 -1.16
CA LEU A 115 -2.81 1.40 -1.42
C LEU A 115 -4.25 1.06 -1.03
N VAL A 116 -4.88 1.96 -0.29
CA VAL A 116 -6.30 1.88 0.07
C VAL A 116 -7.01 3.14 -0.40
N ALA A 117 -8.18 2.96 -0.98
CA ALA A 117 -9.09 4.00 -1.44
C ALA A 117 -10.53 3.58 -1.16
N ASN A 118 -11.49 4.48 -1.40
CA ASN A 118 -12.91 4.15 -1.22
C ASN A 118 -13.39 2.99 -2.13
N SER A 119 -12.68 2.70 -3.21
CA SER A 119 -12.97 1.59 -4.13
C SER A 119 -12.33 0.26 -3.73
N GLY A 120 -11.51 0.22 -2.68
CA GLY A 120 -10.91 -1.01 -2.14
C GLY A 120 -9.43 -0.87 -1.79
N VAL A 121 -8.75 -2.01 -1.69
CA VAL A 121 -7.33 -2.14 -1.39
C VAL A 121 -6.63 -2.83 -2.56
N ALA A 122 -5.40 -2.42 -2.86
CA ALA A 122 -4.50 -3.14 -3.75
C ALA A 122 -3.06 -3.00 -3.27
N SER A 123 -2.18 -3.92 -3.64
CA SER A 123 -0.77 -3.82 -3.30
C SER A 123 0.15 -4.10 -4.47
N VAL A 124 1.33 -3.50 -4.41
CA VAL A 124 2.41 -3.65 -5.38
C VAL A 124 3.69 -3.94 -4.63
N LEU A 125 4.34 -5.04 -4.99
CA LEU A 125 5.61 -5.47 -4.42
C LEU A 125 6.69 -5.40 -5.49
N ARG A 126 7.80 -4.74 -5.16
CA ARG A 126 8.99 -4.65 -6.02
C ARG A 126 10.16 -5.30 -5.31
N PHE A 127 10.98 -6.02 -6.06
CA PHE A 127 12.20 -6.63 -5.57
C PHE A 127 13.42 -5.74 -5.84
N ALA A 128 14.38 -5.70 -4.91
CA ALA A 128 15.58 -4.88 -5.06
C ALA A 128 16.54 -5.39 -6.14
N ASP A 129 16.56 -6.71 -6.36
CA ASP A 129 17.41 -7.39 -7.35
C ASP A 129 16.78 -7.44 -8.76
N GLU A 130 15.49 -7.10 -8.87
CA GLU A 130 14.73 -7.06 -10.12
C GLU A 130 13.80 -5.83 -10.10
N PRO A 131 14.37 -4.62 -10.05
CA PRO A 131 13.63 -3.40 -9.78
C PRO A 131 12.82 -2.90 -10.97
N ASP A 132 12.83 -3.57 -12.12
CA ASP A 132 11.97 -3.25 -13.26
C ASP A 132 10.64 -4.02 -13.18
N ASP A 133 10.62 -5.18 -12.53
CA ASP A 133 9.43 -6.02 -12.42
C ASP A 133 8.67 -5.78 -11.11
N ILE A 134 7.34 -5.79 -11.21
CA ILE A 134 6.43 -5.67 -10.07
C ILE A 134 5.52 -6.88 -9.98
N VAL A 135 5.21 -7.26 -8.75
CA VAL A 135 4.13 -8.20 -8.42
C VAL A 135 2.96 -7.39 -7.87
N THR A 136 1.77 -7.63 -8.41
CA THR A 136 0.57 -6.90 -8.02
C THR A 136 -0.46 -7.84 -7.39
N ASP A 137 -1.12 -7.41 -6.33
CA ASP A 137 -2.25 -8.12 -5.72
C ASP A 137 -3.48 -7.19 -5.65
N PRO A 138 -4.64 -7.57 -6.24
CA PRO A 138 -5.86 -6.75 -6.27
C PRO A 138 -6.61 -6.71 -4.93
N GLY A 139 -5.93 -6.90 -3.79
CA GLY A 139 -6.54 -6.92 -2.46
C GLY A 139 -7.07 -8.29 -2.06
N SER A 140 -6.51 -9.38 -2.60
CA SER A 140 -6.83 -10.73 -2.15
C SER A 140 -5.92 -11.21 -1.02
N ALA A 141 -4.86 -10.45 -0.71
CA ALA A 141 -3.97 -10.75 0.41
C ALA A 141 -4.72 -10.74 1.74
N THR A 142 -4.64 -11.88 2.43
CA THR A 142 -5.13 -12.05 3.79
C THR A 142 -3.97 -11.87 4.77
N GLY A 143 -4.17 -11.09 5.82
CA GLY A 143 -3.13 -10.87 6.83
C GLY A 143 -3.36 -9.64 7.70
N SER A 144 -2.69 -9.60 8.85
CA SER A 144 -2.86 -8.56 9.86
C SER A 144 -2.58 -7.14 9.35
N LEU A 145 -1.64 -6.98 8.42
CA LEU A 145 -1.37 -5.67 7.81
C LEU A 145 -2.50 -5.22 6.88
N ALA A 146 -3.05 -6.11 6.06
CA ALA A 146 -4.18 -5.80 5.19
C ALA A 146 -5.41 -5.39 6.04
N GLU A 147 -5.72 -6.17 7.07
CA GLU A 147 -6.80 -5.85 8.02
C GLU A 147 -6.58 -4.51 8.73
N ALA A 148 -5.34 -4.21 9.16
CA ALA A 148 -5.02 -2.95 9.83
C ALA A 148 -5.20 -1.74 8.90
N ILE A 149 -4.85 -1.87 7.62
CA ILE A 149 -5.03 -0.81 6.62
C ILE A 149 -6.50 -0.61 6.29
N GLU A 150 -7.28 -1.69 6.17
CA GLU A 150 -8.73 -1.60 5.98
C GLU A 150 -9.41 -0.89 7.15
N ARG A 151 -9.14 -1.30 8.40
CA ARG A 151 -9.65 -0.62 9.60
C ARG A 151 -9.19 0.84 9.63
N PHE A 152 -7.91 1.07 9.35
CA PHE A 152 -7.35 2.42 9.28
C PHE A 152 -8.07 3.32 8.28
N TRP A 153 -8.66 2.80 7.20
CA TRP A 153 -9.35 3.65 6.22
C TRP A 153 -10.86 3.73 6.47
N PHE A 154 -11.51 2.57 6.69
CA PHE A 154 -12.96 2.44 6.69
C PHE A 154 -13.60 2.57 8.07
N ASP A 155 -12.86 2.34 9.17
CA ASP A 155 -13.43 2.54 10.50
C ASP A 155 -13.59 4.03 10.79
N PRO A 156 -14.65 4.43 11.51
CA PRO A 156 -14.76 5.81 11.98
C PRO A 156 -13.59 6.14 12.92
N PRO A 157 -13.10 7.39 12.93
CA PRO A 157 -12.10 7.81 13.92
C PRO A 157 -12.63 7.50 15.32
N VAL A 158 -11.81 6.84 16.14
CA VAL A 158 -12.19 6.55 17.52
C VAL A 158 -12.29 7.89 18.25
N ASP A 159 -13.50 8.29 18.59
CA ASP A 159 -13.77 9.51 19.33
C ASP A 159 -13.24 9.29 20.76
N HIS A 160 -12.01 9.73 21.02
CA HIS A 160 -11.54 9.88 22.39
C HIS A 160 -12.30 11.05 23.02
N ALA A 161 -13.58 10.83 23.31
CA ALA A 161 -14.34 11.69 24.19
C ALA A 161 -13.57 11.73 25.51
N VAL A 162 -12.97 12.89 25.78
CA VAL A 162 -12.28 13.20 27.03
C VAL A 162 -13.31 13.01 28.16
N VAL A 163 -13.09 11.98 28.97
CA VAL A 163 -13.77 11.80 30.27
C VAL A 163 -13.22 12.77 31.30
#